data_AF-F4AY12-F1
#
_entry.id   AF-F4AY12-F1
#
_cell.length_a   1.000
_cell.length_b   1.000
_cell.length_c   1.000
_cell.angle_alpha   90.00
_cell.angle_beta   90.00
_cell.angle_gamma   90.00
#
_symmetry.space_group_name_H-M   'P 1'
#
loop_
_entity.id
_entity.type
_entity.pdbx_description
1 polymer ?
#
loop_
_entity_poly.entity_id
_entity_poly.type
_entity_poly.pdbx_seq_one_letter_code
_entity_poly.pdbx_strand_id
1 'polypeptide(L)'
;MMRYFLVVVMLLCLVSVEAQGFGGQNGTDFSGRGRRLVPSTPGVAASYNEKPDPNVLSLERSSVYQEMFELDVFGKEVLRSYLKDYYTVLLAIQDDKDMVIDDKRKKAELEKKKFESQLRDILTEEQVVKIIAEEESGRTDKKVEKEKKKERKKKRRNKGDR
;
A
#
# COMPACT_ATOMS: atom_id res chain seq x y z
N MET A 1 -14.96 -35.06 -11.83
CA MET A 1 -13.73 -34.30 -11.53
C MET A 1 -13.99 -32.96 -10.82
N MET A 2 -14.72 -31.98 -11.40
CA MET A 2 -14.78 -30.62 -10.80
C MET A 2 -15.55 -30.46 -9.47
N ARG A 3 -16.49 -31.35 -9.12
CA ARG A 3 -17.28 -31.21 -7.87
C ARG A 3 -16.51 -31.49 -6.56
N TYR A 4 -15.41 -32.24 -6.61
CA TYR A 4 -14.61 -32.54 -5.42
C TYR A 4 -13.54 -31.48 -5.14
N PHE A 5 -13.18 -30.65 -6.12
CA PHE A 5 -12.11 -29.66 -5.97
C PHE A 5 -12.45 -28.57 -4.96
N LEU A 6 -13.71 -28.12 -4.92
CA LEU A 6 -14.18 -27.14 -3.93
C LEU A 6 -14.16 -27.67 -2.49
N VAL A 7 -14.35 -28.98 -2.29
CA VAL A 7 -14.32 -29.60 -0.95
C VAL A 7 -12.88 -29.67 -0.42
N VAL A 8 -11.90 -29.97 -1.29
CA VAL A 8 -10.48 -30.02 -0.92
C VAL A 8 -9.92 -28.65 -0.54
N VAL A 9 -10.32 -27.58 -1.25
CA VAL A 9 -9.88 -26.21 -0.93
C VAL A 9 -10.46 -25.73 0.41
N MET A 10 -11.71 -26.08 0.75
CA MET A 10 -12.30 -25.71 2.03
C MET A 10 -11.68 -26.47 3.22
N LEU A 11 -11.26 -27.72 3.01
CA LEU A 11 -10.61 -28.54 4.05
C LEU A 11 -9.23 -27.99 4.48
N LEU A 12 -8.55 -27.25 3.59
CA LEU A 12 -7.25 -26.63 3.86
C LEU A 12 -7.30 -25.41 4.79
N CYS A 13 -8.49 -24.88 5.11
CA CYS A 13 -8.64 -23.71 5.99
C CYS A 13 -8.73 -24.04 7.49
N LEU A 14 -8.68 -25.32 7.89
CA LEU A 14 -8.84 -25.74 9.29
C LEU A 14 -7.55 -26.19 10.01
N VAL A 15 -6.40 -26.18 9.35
CA VAL A 15 -5.11 -26.52 9.97
C VAL A 15 -4.43 -25.26 10.52
N SER A 16 -4.90 -24.77 11.68
CA SER A 16 -4.26 -23.68 12.45
C SER A 16 -4.57 -23.79 13.95
N VAL A 17 -4.44 -25.02 14.48
CA VAL A 17 -4.69 -25.47 15.86
C VAL A 17 -3.78 -26.69 16.09
N GLU A 18 -2.79 -26.74 17.00
CA GLU A 18 -2.14 -25.72 17.83
C GLU A 18 -0.60 -25.93 17.84
N ALA A 19 0.17 -24.95 18.32
CA ALA A 19 1.58 -25.12 18.74
C ALA A 19 2.02 -24.01 19.72
N GLN A 20 1.27 -23.79 20.79
CA GLN A 20 1.66 -22.90 21.89
C GLN A 20 2.05 -23.74 23.12
N GLY A 21 3.35 -23.75 23.44
CA GLY A 21 3.91 -24.43 24.60
C GLY A 21 5.19 -25.20 24.25
N PHE A 22 6.21 -25.34 25.09
CA PHE A 22 6.60 -24.77 26.38
C PHE A 22 7.96 -25.46 26.67
N GLY A 23 8.96 -24.76 27.19
CA GLY A 23 10.29 -25.33 27.50
C GLY A 23 11.45 -24.64 26.75
N GLY A 24 12.56 -24.29 27.40
CA GLY A 24 12.86 -24.20 28.84
C GLY A 24 13.67 -22.91 29.09
N GLN A 25 13.50 -22.22 30.22
CA GLN A 25 14.17 -22.55 31.48
C GLN A 25 15.68 -22.76 31.33
N ASN A 26 16.46 -21.68 31.52
CA ASN A 26 17.67 -21.61 32.38
C ASN A 26 18.40 -20.26 32.17
N GLY A 27 19.12 -19.78 33.19
CA GLY A 27 20.01 -18.59 33.09
C GLY A 27 19.38 -17.29 33.60
N THR A 28 19.19 -17.16 34.91
CA THR A 28 20.09 -16.45 35.85
C THR A 28 19.84 -14.95 35.99
N ASP A 29 19.65 -14.59 37.25
CA ASP A 29 19.56 -13.25 37.83
C ASP A 29 20.58 -12.25 37.29
N PHE A 30 20.12 -11.05 36.92
CA PHE A 30 20.93 -9.86 37.13
C PHE A 30 20.09 -8.63 37.52
N SER A 31 20.10 -8.34 38.82
CA SER A 31 19.62 -7.11 39.43
C SER A 31 20.47 -5.90 39.02
N GLY A 32 20.29 -5.42 37.78
CA GLY A 32 21.05 -4.31 37.22
C GLY A 32 20.29 -2.99 37.23
N ARG A 33 20.49 -2.13 38.25
CA ARG A 33 20.10 -0.71 38.23
C ARG A 33 20.88 0.03 37.12
N GLY A 34 20.37 -0.04 35.90
CA GLY A 34 20.95 0.57 34.70
C GLY A 34 20.09 1.70 34.15
N ARG A 35 19.77 2.73 34.96
CA ARG A 35 19.19 3.99 34.43
C ARG A 35 20.23 4.70 33.57
N ARG A 36 20.40 4.25 32.32
CA ARG A 36 21.07 5.06 31.30
C ARG A 36 20.18 6.27 31.04
N LEU A 37 20.66 7.45 31.42
CA LEU A 37 20.14 8.70 30.87
C LEU A 37 20.46 8.71 29.37
N VAL A 38 19.59 8.10 28.58
CA VAL A 38 19.44 8.52 27.19
C VAL A 38 18.78 9.90 27.27
N PRO A 39 19.39 10.96 26.70
CA PRO A 39 18.68 12.22 26.58
C PRO A 39 17.37 11.95 25.85
N SER A 40 16.25 12.41 26.41
CA SER A 40 15.01 12.44 25.65
C SER A 40 15.24 13.42 24.51
N THR A 41 15.64 12.90 23.35
CA THR A 41 15.54 13.67 22.11
C THR A 41 14.07 14.07 22.01
N PRO A 42 13.74 15.36 21.82
CA PRO A 42 12.38 15.77 21.50
C PRO A 42 12.05 15.15 20.14
N GLY A 43 11.51 13.93 20.19
CA GLY A 43 11.26 13.08 19.06
C GLY A 43 10.12 13.66 18.25
N VAL A 44 10.45 14.60 17.37
CA VAL A 44 9.67 15.15 16.26
C VAL A 44 8.18 15.15 16.58
N ALA A 45 7.71 16.24 17.21
CA ALA A 45 6.28 16.51 17.35
C ALA A 45 5.59 16.22 16.01
N ALA A 46 4.49 15.46 16.08
CA ALA A 46 3.93 14.74 14.94
C ALA A 46 3.95 15.57 13.65
N SER A 47 4.62 15.05 12.62
CA SER A 47 4.70 15.68 11.31
C SER A 47 3.32 16.15 10.88
N TYR A 48 3.23 17.39 10.41
CA TYR A 48 2.00 18.00 9.91
C TYR A 48 1.25 17.00 9.02
N ASN A 49 -0.06 16.82 9.30
CA ASN A 49 -0.98 16.14 8.39
C ASN A 49 -1.23 17.07 7.18
N GLU A 50 -0.19 17.27 6.37
CA GLU A 50 -0.35 17.86 5.05
C GLU A 50 -1.18 16.89 4.21
N LYS A 51 -2.26 17.41 3.64
CA LYS A 51 -3.08 16.66 2.69
C LYS A 51 -2.20 16.26 1.51
N PRO A 52 -2.23 15.01 1.05
CA PRO A 52 -1.41 14.60 -0.07
C PRO A 52 -1.81 15.38 -1.32
N ASP A 53 -0.83 15.95 -2.04
CA ASP A 53 -1.09 16.72 -3.26
C ASP A 53 -1.50 15.76 -4.40
N PRO A 54 -2.70 15.92 -5.02
CA PRO A 54 -3.12 15.14 -6.18
C PRO A 54 -2.10 15.12 -7.33
N ASN A 55 -1.35 16.21 -7.52
CA ASN A 55 -0.36 16.35 -8.58
C ASN A 55 0.93 15.55 -8.29
N VAL A 56 1.32 15.43 -7.02
CA VAL A 56 2.45 14.57 -6.61
C VAL A 56 2.04 13.10 -6.74
N LEU A 57 0.87 12.73 -6.22
CA LEU A 57 0.32 11.38 -6.34
C LEU A 57 0.23 10.94 -7.81
N SER A 58 -0.32 11.77 -8.70
CA SER A 58 -0.46 11.43 -10.11
C SER A 58 0.89 11.26 -10.82
N LEU A 59 1.91 12.03 -10.45
CA LEU A 59 3.25 11.94 -11.04
C LEU A 59 3.99 10.66 -10.61
N GLU A 60 3.90 10.30 -9.32
CA GLU A 60 4.46 9.04 -8.81
C GLU A 60 3.75 7.84 -9.45
N ARG A 61 2.41 7.87 -9.48
CA ARG A 61 1.56 6.76 -9.94
C ARG A 61 1.64 6.55 -11.45
N SER A 62 1.60 7.62 -12.25
CA SER A 62 1.81 7.52 -13.71
C SER A 62 3.19 6.98 -14.06
N SER A 63 4.23 7.25 -13.25
CA SER A 63 5.56 6.68 -13.46
C SER A 63 5.60 5.18 -13.14
N VAL A 64 4.94 4.73 -12.07
CA VAL A 64 4.81 3.29 -11.75
C VAL A 64 4.05 2.54 -12.86
N TYR A 65 2.95 3.10 -13.37
CA TYR A 65 2.19 2.46 -14.45
C TYR A 65 2.89 2.54 -15.81
N GLN A 66 3.70 3.57 -16.06
CA GLN A 66 4.60 3.61 -17.21
C GLN A 66 5.61 2.45 -17.18
N GLU A 67 6.26 2.22 -16.03
CA GLU A 67 7.20 1.09 -15.86
C GLU A 67 6.50 -0.27 -15.96
N MET A 68 5.25 -0.38 -15.51
CA MET A 68 4.49 -1.64 -15.49
C MET A 68 3.92 -2.06 -16.85
N PHE A 69 3.59 -1.09 -17.71
CA PHE A 69 2.90 -1.32 -18.99
C PHE A 69 3.67 -0.83 -20.22
N GLU A 70 4.92 -0.37 -20.02
CA GLU A 70 5.80 0.15 -21.07
C GLU A 70 5.16 1.30 -21.88
N LEU A 71 4.43 2.19 -21.18
CA LEU A 71 3.73 3.31 -21.81
C LEU A 71 4.70 4.32 -22.41
N ASP A 72 4.33 4.86 -23.57
CA ASP A 72 5.06 5.96 -24.19
C ASP A 72 4.88 7.28 -23.39
N VAL A 73 5.60 8.32 -23.80
CA VAL A 73 5.59 9.62 -23.12
C VAL A 73 4.20 10.27 -23.17
N PHE A 74 3.45 10.08 -24.26
CA PHE A 74 2.11 10.64 -24.41
C PHE A 74 1.09 9.93 -23.51
N GLY A 75 1.03 8.59 -23.57
CA GLY A 75 0.18 7.76 -22.73
C GLY A 75 0.46 7.96 -21.24
N LYS A 76 1.72 8.20 -20.86
CA LYS A 76 2.08 8.60 -19.49
C LYS A 76 1.42 9.92 -19.07
N GLU A 77 1.56 10.99 -19.85
CA GLU A 77 1.01 12.30 -19.48
C GLU A 77 -0.53 12.33 -19.52
N VAL A 78 -1.16 11.59 -20.45
CA VAL A 78 -2.63 11.41 -20.45
C VAL A 78 -3.08 10.65 -19.20
N LEU A 79 -2.44 9.52 -18.89
CA LEU A 79 -2.72 8.75 -17.66
C LEU A 79 -2.50 9.60 -16.39
N ARG A 80 -1.45 10.42 -16.37
CA ARG A 80 -1.18 11.37 -15.27
C ARG A 80 -2.30 12.40 -15.13
N SER A 81 -2.85 12.92 -16.23
CA SER A 81 -4.00 13.83 -16.17
C SER A 81 -5.21 13.14 -15.55
N TYR A 82 -5.57 11.95 -16.04
CA TYR A 82 -6.71 11.19 -15.50
C TYR A 82 -6.54 10.82 -14.01
N LEU A 83 -5.33 10.40 -13.60
CA LEU A 83 -5.01 10.13 -12.20
C LEU A 83 -5.11 11.40 -11.34
N LYS A 84 -4.65 12.55 -11.84
CA LYS A 84 -4.71 13.83 -11.13
C LYS A 84 -6.16 14.25 -10.88
N ASP A 85 -7.01 14.16 -11.89
CA ASP A 85 -8.42 14.52 -11.78
C ASP A 85 -9.14 13.57 -10.79
N TYR A 86 -8.91 12.25 -10.93
CA TYR A 86 -9.41 11.22 -10.01
C TYR A 86 -9.01 11.47 -8.55
N TYR A 87 -7.72 11.72 -8.27
CA TYR A 87 -7.26 12.00 -6.91
C TYR A 87 -7.77 13.34 -6.37
N THR A 88 -7.91 14.37 -7.21
CA THR A 88 -8.46 15.67 -6.80
C THR A 88 -9.89 15.50 -6.28
N VAL A 89 -10.72 14.73 -6.99
CA VAL A 89 -12.11 14.45 -6.57
C VAL A 89 -12.16 13.52 -5.36
N LEU A 90 -11.36 12.45 -5.31
CA LEU A 90 -11.32 11.54 -4.16
C LEU A 90 -10.92 12.26 -2.87
N LEU A 91 -9.89 13.09 -2.91
CA LEU A 91 -9.41 13.83 -1.73
C LEU A 91 -10.43 14.87 -1.28
N ALA A 92 -11.11 15.55 -2.21
CA ALA A 92 -12.23 16.42 -1.88
C ALA A 92 -13.40 15.66 -1.20
N ILE A 93 -13.75 14.47 -1.68
CA ILE A 93 -14.77 13.61 -1.04
C ILE A 93 -14.33 13.15 0.36
N GLN A 94 -13.05 12.82 0.52
CA GLN A 94 -12.50 12.39 1.80
C GLN A 94 -12.51 13.53 2.83
N ASP A 95 -12.08 14.72 2.42
CA ASP A 95 -11.94 15.92 3.26
C ASP A 95 -13.27 16.59 3.66
N ASP A 96 -14.32 16.45 2.87
CA ASP A 96 -15.66 17.00 3.15
C ASP A 96 -16.19 16.41 4.47
N LYS A 97 -16.22 17.20 5.55
CA LYS A 97 -16.61 16.70 6.88
C LYS A 97 -18.13 16.58 7.05
N ASP A 98 -18.90 17.23 6.19
CA ASP A 98 -20.35 17.36 6.33
C ASP A 98 -21.09 16.27 5.52
N MET A 99 -20.42 15.66 4.54
CA MET A 99 -20.97 14.57 3.73
C MET A 99 -21.06 13.23 4.48
N VAL A 100 -22.25 12.62 4.44
CA VAL A 100 -22.56 11.30 5.00
C VAL A 100 -21.70 10.20 4.35
N ILE A 101 -21.24 9.23 5.15
CA ILE A 101 -20.32 8.15 4.74
C ILE A 101 -20.84 7.38 3.51
N ASP A 102 -22.14 7.09 3.44
CA ASP A 102 -22.71 6.36 2.30
C ASP A 102 -22.78 7.19 1.02
N ASP A 103 -22.91 8.52 1.13
CA ASP A 103 -22.85 9.40 -0.04
C ASP A 103 -21.40 9.63 -0.49
N LYS A 104 -20.43 9.64 0.45
CA LYS A 104 -19.00 9.57 0.10
C LYS A 104 -18.69 8.32 -0.72
N ARG A 105 -19.18 7.15 -0.29
CA ARG A 105 -19.03 5.88 -1.02
C ARG A 105 -19.62 5.95 -2.42
N LYS A 106 -20.88 6.38 -2.55
CA LYS A 106 -21.54 6.55 -3.87
C LYS A 106 -20.77 7.49 -4.79
N LYS A 107 -20.31 8.65 -4.29
CA LYS A 107 -19.52 9.59 -5.12
C LYS A 107 -18.18 8.99 -5.53
N ALA A 108 -17.48 8.29 -4.63
CA ALA A 108 -16.23 7.61 -4.95
C ALA A 108 -16.42 6.48 -5.98
N GLU A 109 -17.49 5.68 -5.89
CA GLU A 109 -17.84 4.66 -6.89
C GLU A 109 -18.19 5.26 -8.26
N LEU A 110 -18.90 6.39 -8.28
CA LEU A 110 -19.21 7.10 -9.52
C LEU A 110 -17.93 7.64 -10.17
N GLU A 111 -17.01 8.21 -9.39
CA GLU A 111 -15.74 8.72 -9.89
C GLU A 111 -14.83 7.59 -10.38
N LYS A 112 -14.79 6.46 -9.66
CA LYS A 112 -14.12 5.23 -10.10
C LYS A 112 -14.60 4.78 -11.48
N LYS A 113 -15.93 4.76 -11.71
CA LYS A 113 -16.52 4.37 -13.01
C LYS A 113 -16.14 5.33 -14.15
N LYS A 114 -16.07 6.63 -13.88
CA LYS A 114 -15.58 7.61 -14.87
C LYS A 114 -14.10 7.37 -15.18
N PHE A 115 -13.27 7.23 -14.14
CA PHE A 115 -11.84 6.97 -14.30
C PHE A 115 -11.60 5.67 -15.09
N GLU A 116 -12.32 4.59 -14.77
CA GLU A 116 -12.30 3.35 -15.54
C GLU A 116 -12.67 3.55 -17.01
N SER A 117 -13.69 4.39 -17.32
CA SER A 117 -14.04 4.71 -18.71
C SER A 117 -12.94 5.49 -19.43
N GLN A 118 -12.32 6.50 -18.79
CA GLN A 118 -11.23 7.28 -19.37
C GLN A 118 -9.98 6.43 -19.64
N LEU A 119 -9.67 5.47 -18.76
CA LEU A 119 -8.53 4.57 -18.97
C LEU A 119 -8.70 3.67 -20.20
N ARG A 120 -9.94 3.27 -20.54
CA ARG A 120 -10.22 2.43 -21.72
C ARG A 120 -9.95 3.13 -23.05
N ASP A 121 -9.87 4.46 -23.07
CA ASP A 121 -9.55 5.24 -24.28
C ASP A 121 -8.06 5.12 -24.68
N ILE A 122 -7.18 4.75 -23.75
CA ILE A 122 -5.72 4.70 -23.94
C ILE A 122 -5.05 3.38 -23.53
N LEU A 123 -5.74 2.49 -22.83
CA LEU A 123 -5.20 1.24 -22.28
C LEU A 123 -6.10 0.03 -22.61
N THR A 124 -5.50 -1.16 -22.65
CA THR A 124 -6.26 -2.41 -22.83
C THR A 124 -7.05 -2.77 -21.58
N GLU A 125 -8.15 -3.52 -21.72
CA GLU A 125 -9.00 -3.91 -20.58
C GLU A 125 -8.22 -4.60 -19.46
N GLU A 126 -7.21 -5.41 -19.78
CA GLU A 126 -6.33 -6.03 -18.79
C GLU A 126 -5.49 -5.01 -17.98
N GLN A 127 -5.02 -3.95 -18.63
CA GLN A 127 -4.26 -2.87 -17.99
C GLN A 127 -5.19 -2.04 -17.10
N VAL A 128 -6.40 -1.71 -17.58
CA VAL A 128 -7.43 -1.00 -16.81
C VAL A 128 -7.77 -1.77 -15.53
N VAL A 129 -8.06 -3.08 -15.63
CA VAL A 129 -8.37 -3.92 -14.45
C VAL A 129 -7.22 -3.95 -13.45
N LYS A 130 -5.96 -3.99 -13.91
CA LYS A 130 -4.78 -3.95 -13.03
C LYS A 130 -4.63 -2.61 -12.30
N ILE A 131 -4.81 -1.49 -13.00
CA ILE A 131 -4.76 -0.13 -12.38
C ILE A 131 -5.85 -0.02 -11.31
N ILE A 132 -7.09 -0.35 -11.67
CA ILE A 132 -8.23 -0.25 -10.75
C ILE A 132 -8.00 -1.12 -9.49
N ALA A 133 -7.48 -2.34 -9.64
CA ALA A 133 -7.19 -3.22 -8.51
C ALA A 133 -6.06 -2.70 -7.60
N GLU A 134 -5.01 -2.07 -8.15
CA GLU A 134 -3.94 -1.47 -7.34
C GLU A 134 -4.40 -0.20 -6.60
N GLU A 135 -5.23 0.64 -7.24
CA GLU A 135 -5.84 1.81 -6.59
C GLU A 135 -6.83 1.43 -5.49
N GLU A 136 -7.68 0.42 -5.68
CA GLU A 136 -8.57 -0.08 -4.63
C GLU A 136 -7.82 -0.74 -3.46
N SER A 137 -6.71 -1.43 -3.75
CA SER A 137 -5.99 -2.17 -2.72
C SER A 137 -5.03 -1.32 -1.90
N GLY A 138 -4.59 -0.17 -2.41
CA GLY A 138 -3.66 0.76 -1.74
C GLY A 138 -2.34 0.11 -1.31
N ARG A 139 -1.88 -0.93 -2.02
CA ARG A 139 -0.83 -1.86 -1.55
C ARG A 139 0.55 -1.66 -2.15
N THR A 140 0.68 -0.78 -3.12
CA THR A 140 1.91 -0.51 -3.88
C THR A 140 3.00 0.05 -2.95
N ASP A 141 2.71 1.09 -2.17
CA ASP A 141 3.70 1.78 -1.31
C ASP A 141 4.23 0.85 -0.20
N LYS A 142 3.33 0.06 0.42
CA LYS A 142 3.68 -0.90 1.47
C LYS A 142 4.51 -2.08 0.97
N LYS A 143 4.48 -2.45 -0.32
CA LYS A 143 5.38 -3.46 -0.90
C LYS A 143 6.75 -2.83 -1.19
N VAL A 144 6.79 -1.74 -1.94
CA VAL A 144 8.05 -1.10 -2.38
C VAL A 144 8.87 -0.59 -1.20
N GLU A 145 8.25 0.00 -0.17
CA GLU A 145 8.97 0.42 1.05
C GLU A 145 9.52 -0.79 1.82
N LYS A 146 8.73 -1.88 1.97
CA LYS A 146 9.19 -3.10 2.64
C LYS A 146 10.37 -3.75 1.91
N GLU A 147 10.39 -3.73 0.59
CA GLU A 147 11.49 -4.30 -0.20
C GLU A 147 12.75 -3.44 -0.14
N LYS A 148 12.65 -2.11 -0.35
CA LYS A 148 13.77 -1.17 -0.14
C LYS A 148 14.34 -1.27 1.29
N LYS A 149 13.49 -1.49 2.31
CA LYS A 149 13.89 -1.68 3.72
C LYS A 149 14.55 -3.04 3.98
N LYS A 150 14.12 -4.13 3.32
CA LYS A 150 14.78 -5.44 3.34
C LYS A 150 16.15 -5.39 2.67
N GLU A 151 16.25 -4.73 1.52
CA GLU A 151 17.50 -4.60 0.75
C GLU A 151 18.55 -3.79 1.52
N ARG A 152 18.16 -2.64 2.10
CA ARG A 152 19.02 -1.85 3.01
C ARG A 152 19.52 -2.68 4.20
N LYS A 153 18.69 -3.57 4.76
CA LYS A 153 19.12 -4.50 5.84
C LYS A 153 20.11 -5.56 5.35
N LYS A 154 19.94 -6.14 4.15
CA LYS A 154 20.91 -7.07 3.55
C LYS A 154 22.26 -6.38 3.31
N LYS A 155 22.28 -5.20 2.66
CA LYS A 155 23.50 -4.43 2.38
C LYS A 155 24.28 -4.02 3.63
N ARG A 156 23.62 -3.83 4.78
CA ARG A 156 24.29 -3.55 6.07
C ARG A 156 24.89 -4.81 6.73
N ARG A 157 24.34 -6.00 6.51
CA ARG A 157 24.91 -7.26 7.04
C ARG A 157 26.21 -7.63 6.33
N ASN A 158 26.25 -7.55 5.00
CA ASN A 158 27.46 -7.86 4.22
C ASN A 158 28.61 -6.82 4.34
N LYS A 159 28.43 -5.76 5.13
CA LYS A 159 29.48 -4.76 5.41
C LYS A 159 30.10 -4.90 6.82
N GLY A 160 29.67 -5.90 7.60
CA GLY A 160 30.11 -6.12 8.98
C GLY A 160 31.19 -7.19 9.18
N ASP A 161 31.51 -7.98 8.14
CA ASP A 161 32.57 -8.99 8.16
C ASP A 161 33.74 -8.54 7.27
N ARG A 162 34.67 -7.79 7.87
CA ARG A 162 36.09 -7.67 7.49
C ARG A 162 36.86 -6.92 8.57
#